data_AF-A0A839IWT3-F1
#
_entry.id   AF-A0A839IWT3-F1
#
_cell.length_a   1.000
_cell.length_b   1.000
_cell.length_c   1.000
_cell.angle_alpha   90.00
_cell.angle_beta   90.00
_cell.angle_gamma   90.00
#
_symmetry.space_group_name_H-M   'P 1'
#
loop_
_entity.id
_entity.type
_entity.pdbx_description
1 polymer ?
#
loop_
_entity_poly.entity_id
_entity_poly.type
_entity_poly.pdbx_seq_one_letter_code
_entity_poly.pdbx_strand_id
1 'polypeptide(L)'
;MEENYTVIPQYLRGSEYIRTPNSDGKYWARDQLQFIAGMKMHIYVLHDDTVKRPEFLVSDYKDTGDNIKVGNVVMSIFHRVAEAGESIIMAGNSDGDAPKVW
;
A
#
# COMPACT_ATOMS: atom_id res chain seq x y z
N MET A 1 4.01 -7.23 -17.61
CA MET A 1 4.87 -8.26 -16.99
C MET A 1 4.08 -8.85 -15.84
N GLU A 2 4.08 -10.17 -15.65
CA GLU A 2 3.38 -10.80 -14.53
C GLU A 2 4.33 -10.88 -13.33
N GLU A 3 4.02 -10.15 -12.26
CA GLU A 3 4.78 -10.20 -11.02
C GLU A 3 4.01 -11.00 -9.96
N ASN A 4 4.73 -11.81 -9.18
CA ASN A 4 4.17 -12.65 -8.13
C ASN A 4 4.88 -12.38 -6.80
N TYR A 5 4.12 -12.45 -5.70
CA TYR A 5 4.70 -12.46 -4.35
C TYR A 5 5.45 -13.78 -4.11
N THR A 6 6.67 -13.69 -3.57
CA THR A 6 7.53 -14.87 -3.32
C THR A 6 7.70 -15.11 -1.84
N VAL A 7 8.42 -14.23 -1.14
CA VAL A 7 8.61 -14.26 0.31
C VAL A 7 7.72 -13.20 0.94
N ILE A 8 6.79 -13.63 1.78
CA ILE A 8 5.87 -12.74 2.50
C ILE A 8 5.99 -12.99 4.01
N PRO A 9 5.98 -11.93 4.86
CA PRO A 9 5.86 -12.07 6.30
C PRO A 9 4.64 -12.89 6.70
N GLN A 10 4.77 -13.64 7.80
CA GLN A 10 3.74 -14.60 8.20
C GLN A 10 2.36 -13.96 8.42
N TYR A 11 2.31 -12.72 8.89
CA TYR A 11 1.07 -11.99 9.16
C TYR A 11 0.30 -11.54 7.90
N LEU A 12 0.92 -11.59 6.71
CA LEU A 12 0.23 -11.33 5.44
C LEU A 12 -0.39 -12.60 4.82
N ARG A 13 -0.07 -13.78 5.36
CA ARG A 13 -0.60 -15.04 4.83
C ARG A 13 -2.08 -15.18 5.20
N GLY A 14 -2.92 -15.40 4.20
CA GLY A 14 -4.37 -15.53 4.37
C GLY A 14 -5.12 -14.21 4.39
N SER A 15 -4.44 -13.07 4.20
CA SER A 15 -5.09 -11.78 4.02
C SER A 15 -5.82 -11.70 2.68
N GLU A 16 -6.94 -10.99 2.67
CA GLU A 16 -7.51 -10.45 1.44
C GLU A 16 -6.59 -9.36 0.89
N TYR A 17 -6.49 -9.25 -0.43
CA TYR A 17 -5.61 -8.26 -1.07
C TYR A 17 -6.24 -7.63 -2.30
N ILE A 18 -5.87 -6.38 -2.54
CA ILE A 18 -6.26 -5.62 -3.73
C ILE A 18 -5.08 -5.64 -4.69
N ARG A 19 -5.25 -6.28 -5.86
CA ARG A 19 -4.27 -6.20 -6.95
C ARG A 19 -4.45 -4.87 -7.68
N THR A 20 -3.59 -3.90 -7.40
CA THR A 20 -3.63 -2.59 -8.05
C THR A 20 -3.05 -2.65 -9.47
N PRO A 21 -3.56 -1.81 -10.41
CA PRO A 21 -2.98 -1.71 -11.73
C PRO A 21 -1.65 -0.93 -11.67
N ASN A 22 -0.56 -1.56 -12.10
CA ASN A 22 0.77 -0.91 -12.11
C ASN A 22 0.82 0.31 -13.06
N SER A 23 -0.08 0.39 -14.05
CA SER A 23 -0.22 1.56 -14.93
C SER A 23 -0.50 2.86 -14.17
N ASP A 24 -1.05 2.76 -12.97
CA ASP A 24 -1.46 3.89 -12.14
C ASP A 24 -0.41 4.27 -11.10
N GLY A 25 0.81 3.73 -11.19
CA GLY A 25 1.89 3.99 -10.22
C GLY A 25 2.32 5.46 -10.09
N LYS A 26 1.89 6.33 -11.01
CA LYS A 26 2.06 7.79 -10.99
C LYS A 26 0.74 8.55 -11.01
N TYR A 27 -0.38 7.84 -11.08
CA TYR A 27 -1.67 8.47 -11.06
C TYR A 27 -1.92 9.02 -9.66
N TRP A 28 -2.47 10.23 -9.59
CA TRP A 28 -2.88 10.85 -8.36
C TRP A 28 -4.34 11.21 -8.46
N ALA A 29 -5.12 10.64 -7.55
CA ALA A 29 -6.45 11.11 -7.20
C ALA A 29 -6.56 11.14 -5.68
N ARG A 30 -7.39 12.05 -5.16
CA ARG A 30 -7.63 12.19 -3.72
C ARG A 30 -8.28 10.93 -3.11
N ASP A 31 -9.05 10.21 -3.92
CA ASP A 31 -9.88 9.05 -3.57
C ASP A 31 -9.61 7.87 -4.52
N GLN A 32 -8.34 7.58 -4.79
CA GLN A 32 -7.95 6.54 -5.75
C GLN A 32 -8.40 5.14 -5.31
N LEU A 33 -8.40 4.87 -4.00
CA LEU A 33 -8.92 3.64 -3.42
C LEU A 33 -9.67 3.96 -2.14
N GLN A 34 -10.91 3.48 -2.05
CA GLN A 34 -11.74 3.68 -0.86
C GLN A 34 -12.56 2.44 -0.51
N PHE A 35 -12.72 2.21 0.79
CA PHE A 35 -13.63 1.20 1.32
C PHE A 35 -14.04 1.54 2.76
N ILE A 36 -15.13 0.95 3.23
CA ILE A 36 -15.55 1.01 4.63
C ILE A 36 -15.14 -0.30 5.28
N ALA A 37 -14.45 -0.23 6.43
CA ALA A 37 -14.08 -1.41 7.18
C ALA A 37 -15.34 -2.12 7.71
N GLY A 38 -15.68 -3.30 7.18
CA GLY A 38 -16.86 -4.05 7.60
C GLY A 38 -16.76 -4.60 9.03
N MET A 39 -15.54 -4.73 9.55
CA MET A 39 -15.23 -5.11 10.93
C MET A 39 -13.88 -4.52 11.32
N LYS A 40 -13.51 -4.65 12.60
CA LYS A 40 -12.15 -4.33 13.04
C LYS A 40 -11.13 -5.17 12.26
N MET A 41 -10.18 -4.51 11.60
CA MET A 41 -9.24 -5.19 10.69
C MET A 41 -7.85 -4.56 10.67
N HIS A 42 -6.88 -5.37 10.25
CA HIS A 42 -5.51 -4.93 9.99
C HIS A 42 -5.40 -4.54 8.51
N ILE A 43 -4.89 -3.34 8.26
CA ILE A 43 -4.65 -2.83 6.90
C ILE A 43 -3.14 -2.72 6.71
N TYR A 44 -2.66 -3.35 5.66
CA TYR A 44 -1.26 -3.30 5.26
C TYR A 44 -1.12 -2.63 3.90
N VAL A 45 -0.21 -1.67 3.79
CA VAL A 45 0.14 -1.00 2.53
C VAL A 45 1.59 -1.32 2.22
N LEU A 46 1.82 -1.96 1.07
CA LEU A 46 3.15 -2.19 0.52
C LEU A 46 3.50 -0.98 -0.34
N HIS A 47 4.47 -0.19 0.08
CA HIS A 47 4.86 1.05 -0.60
C HIS A 47 6.31 0.98 -1.07
N ASP A 48 6.55 1.39 -2.31
CA ASP A 48 7.85 1.34 -2.98
C ASP A 48 8.85 2.32 -2.36
N ASP A 49 10.01 1.83 -1.92
CA ASP A 49 11.02 2.63 -1.23
C ASP A 49 11.65 3.74 -2.08
N THR A 50 11.52 3.66 -3.40
CA THR A 50 12.04 4.69 -4.31
C THR A 50 11.04 5.84 -4.53
N VAL A 51 9.79 5.66 -4.11
CA VAL A 51 8.73 6.65 -4.24
C VAL A 51 8.63 7.45 -2.95
N LYS A 52 8.48 8.78 -3.06
CA LYS A 52 8.25 9.60 -1.88
C LYS A 52 6.92 9.21 -1.24
N ARG A 53 6.97 8.80 0.03
CA ARG A 53 5.82 8.39 0.85
C ARG A 53 4.73 9.49 0.81
N PRO A 54 3.48 9.17 0.40
CA PRO A 54 2.39 10.13 0.35
C PRO A 54 1.84 10.43 1.74
N GLU A 55 1.23 11.60 1.92
CA GLU A 55 0.79 12.15 3.21
C GLU A 55 -0.11 11.18 3.97
N PHE A 56 -1.09 10.55 3.29
CA PHE A 56 -2.02 9.60 3.92
C PHE A 56 -1.29 8.41 4.57
N LEU A 57 -0.16 7.99 3.98
CA LEU A 57 0.60 6.85 4.47
C LEU A 57 1.37 7.24 5.73
N VAL A 58 1.92 8.45 5.77
CA VAL A 58 2.71 8.94 6.91
C VAL A 58 1.84 9.42 8.08
N SER A 59 0.63 9.91 7.80
CA SER A 59 -0.29 10.41 8.83
C SER A 59 -0.97 9.28 9.59
N ASP A 60 -1.39 8.23 8.86
CA ASP A 60 -2.35 7.26 9.38
C ASP A 60 -1.76 5.86 9.58
N TYR A 61 -0.60 5.57 8.98
CA TYR A 61 0.02 4.25 9.04
C TYR A 61 1.39 4.32 9.71
N LYS A 62 1.77 3.21 10.35
CA LYS A 62 3.08 3.04 10.96
C LYS A 62 3.91 2.10 10.11
N ASP A 63 5.14 2.50 9.83
CA ASP A 63 6.14 1.62 9.24
C ASP A 63 6.39 0.43 10.17
N THR A 64 6.30 -0.79 9.65
CA THR A 64 6.52 -2.02 10.43
C THR A 64 8.00 -2.35 10.60
N GLY A 65 8.87 -1.78 9.77
CA GLY A 65 10.28 -2.16 9.63
C GLY A 65 10.51 -3.41 8.80
N ASP A 66 9.45 -4.09 8.35
CA ASP A 66 9.52 -5.23 7.44
C ASP A 66 9.36 -4.79 5.98
N ASN A 67 10.05 -5.49 5.09
CA ASN A 67 9.99 -5.27 3.64
C ASN A 67 9.59 -6.54 2.90
N ILE A 68 9.04 -6.34 1.71
CA ILE A 68 8.79 -7.40 0.73
C ILE A 68 9.44 -7.06 -0.61
N LYS A 69 9.99 -8.07 -1.28
CA LYS A 69 10.53 -7.94 -2.63
C LYS A 69 9.53 -8.45 -3.65
N VAL A 70 9.18 -7.61 -4.62
CA VAL A 70 8.29 -7.95 -5.75
C VAL A 70 9.04 -7.62 -7.04
N GLY A 71 9.40 -8.64 -7.82
CA GLY A 71 10.31 -8.48 -8.96
C GLY A 71 11.65 -7.87 -8.52
N ASN A 72 11.97 -6.69 -9.05
CA ASN A 72 13.17 -5.93 -8.70
C ASN A 72 12.93 -4.82 -7.67
N VAL A 73 11.71 -4.67 -7.19
CA VAL A 73 11.28 -3.60 -6.28
C VAL A 73 11.28 -4.09 -4.84
N VAL A 74 11.75 -3.25 -3.93
CA VAL A 74 11.60 -3.43 -2.49
C VAL A 74 10.50 -2.50 -2.01
N MET A 75 9.52 -3.06 -1.31
CA MET A 75 8.38 -2.34 -0.76
C MET A 75 8.39 -2.44 0.76
N SER A 76 8.43 -1.29 1.44
CA SER A 76 8.20 -1.18 2.88
C SER A 76 6.75 -1.49 3.22
N ILE A 77 6.52 -2.17 4.36
CA ILE A 77 5.18 -2.53 4.82
C ILE A 77 4.72 -1.56 5.90
N PHE A 78 3.61 -0.89 5.64
CA PHE A 78 2.95 0.03 6.56
C PHE A 78 1.69 -0.60 7.14
N HIS A 79 1.41 -0.34 8.41
CA HIS A 79 0.32 -0.96 9.15
C HIS A 79 -0.58 0.07 9.85
N ARG A 80 -1.88 -0.17 9.78
CA ARG A 80 -2.93 0.49 10.57
C ARG A 80 -3.94 -0.55 11.04
N VAL A 81 -4.56 -0.30 12.19
CA VAL A 81 -5.77 -1.00 12.61
C VAL A 81 -6.96 -0.06 12.39
N ALA A 82 -7.97 -0.54 11.68
CA ALA A 82 -9.22 0.17 11.47
C ALA A 82 -10.33 -0.48 12.29
N GLU A 83 -11.23 0.32 12.86
CA GLU A 83 -12.43 -0.15 13.55
C GLU A 83 -13.59 -0.38 12.57
N ALA A 84 -14.59 -1.14 13.00
CA ALA A 84 -15.78 -1.38 12.18
C ALA A 84 -16.51 -0.06 11.87
N GLY A 85 -16.87 0.15 10.59
CA GLY A 85 -17.54 1.35 10.10
C GLY A 85 -16.58 2.51 9.77
N GLU A 86 -15.28 2.34 9.98
CA GLU A 86 -14.30 3.36 9.64
C GLU A 86 -14.13 3.50 8.11
N SER A 87 -14.10 4.75 7.63
CA SER A 87 -13.89 5.07 6.22
C SER A 87 -12.40 5.11 5.90
N ILE A 88 -11.96 4.24 4.99
CA ILE A 88 -10.58 4.17 4.54
C ILE A 88 -10.49 4.81 3.17
N ILE A 89 -9.66 5.84 3.06
CA ILE A 89 -9.39 6.57 1.82
C ILE A 89 -7.88 6.58 1.62
N MET A 90 -7.43 6.09 0.47
CA MET A 90 -6.04 6.13 0.04
C MET A 90 -5.94 7.02 -1.18
N ALA A 91 -5.10 8.06 -1.07
CA ALA A 91 -4.80 8.97 -2.16
C ALA A 91 -3.72 8.38 -3.08
N GLY A 92 -3.21 9.18 -4.01
CA GLY A 92 -2.18 8.76 -4.95
C GLY A 92 -0.90 8.22 -4.32
N ASN A 93 -0.15 7.45 -5.11
CA ASN A 93 1.09 6.77 -4.69
C ASN A 93 2.21 7.73 -4.22
N SER A 94 2.16 9.00 -4.64
CA SER A 94 3.03 10.08 -4.18
C SER A 94 2.31 11.42 -4.30
N ASP A 95 2.58 12.37 -3.39
CA ASP A 95 2.01 13.73 -3.47
C ASP A 95 2.72 14.64 -4.49
N GLY A 96 3.71 14.12 -5.22
CA GLY A 96 4.51 14.85 -6.19
C GLY A 96 5.06 13.96 -7.30
N ASP A 97 6.19 14.34 -7.89
CA ASP A 97 6.82 13.56 -8.96
C ASP A 97 7.25 12.17 -8.47
N ALA A 98 6.79 11.13 -9.17
CA ALA A 98 7.21 9.75 -8.98
C ALA A 98 8.22 9.32 -10.07
N PRO A 99 9.20 8.43 -9.76
CA PRO A 99 10.25 8.01 -10.69
C PRO A 99 9.71 7.55 -12.06
N LYS A 100 10.43 7.89 -13.14
CA LYS A 100 9.93 7.72 -14.52
C LYS A 100 9.79 6.25 -14.97
N VAL A 101 10.39 5.28 -14.29
CA VAL A 101 10.57 3.92 -14.79
C VAL A 101 10.09 2.85 -13.80
N TRP A 102 9.25 1.93 -14.30
CA TRP A 102 8.95 0.61 -13.74
C TRP A 102 8.80 -0.38 -14.90
#